data_AF-A0A453G2C3-F1
#
_entry.id   AF-A0A453G2C3-F1
#
_cell.length_a   1.000
_cell.length_b   1.000
_cell.length_c   1.000
_cell.angle_alpha   90.00
_cell.angle_beta   90.00
_cell.angle_gamma   90.00
#
_symmetry.space_group_name_H-M   'P 1'
#
loop_
_entity.id
_entity.type
_entity.pdbx_description
1 polymer ?
#
loop_
_entity_poly.entity_id
_entity_poly.type
_entity_poly.pdbx_seq_one_letter_code
_entity_poly.pdbx_strand_id
1 'polypeptide(L)'
;GHIILAQIENEYGYYQQAYGAGGKAYAMWAGSMALAQNTGVPWIMCQQYDVPDHVINTCNSFYCDQFKPNLPTQPKIWTENWPGWFQTFGESNPHRPPEDVAFSVARFFGKGGSVQNYYVVLLCA
;
A
#
# COMPACT_ATOMS: atom_id res chain seq x y z
N GLY A 1 -6.84 21.80 -1.86
CA GLY A 1 -5.80 21.50 -0.85
C GLY A 1 -4.73 20.61 -1.45
N HIS A 2 -3.81 20.09 -0.64
CA HIS A 2 -2.68 19.26 -1.11
C HIS A 2 -2.88 17.75 -0.87
N ILE A 3 -3.99 17.35 -0.25
CA ILE A 3 -4.35 15.93 -0.08
C ILE A 3 -4.81 15.41 -1.44
N ILE A 4 -4.20 14.32 -1.90
CA ILE A 4 -4.49 13.69 -3.21
C ILE A 4 -5.04 12.27 -3.09
N LEU A 5 -4.86 11.61 -1.95
CA LEU A 5 -5.31 10.25 -1.63
C LEU A 5 -5.58 10.17 -0.13
N ALA A 6 -6.47 9.26 0.27
CA ALA A 6 -6.65 8.88 1.66
C ALA A 6 -6.69 7.34 1.78
N GLN A 7 -6.13 6.80 2.87
CA GLN A 7 -6.17 5.36 3.13
C GLN A 7 -7.10 5.08 4.31
N ILE A 8 -7.93 4.04 4.17
CA ILE A 8 -8.67 3.46 5.28
C ILE A 8 -8.11 2.07 5.56
N GLU A 9 -8.02 1.69 6.83
CA GLU A 9 -7.36 0.45 7.27
C GLU A 9 -5.87 0.35 6.89
N ASN A 10 -5.19 -0.68 7.39
CA ASN A 10 -3.80 -0.94 7.05
C ASN A 10 -3.45 -2.44 7.06
N GLU A 11 -3.16 -2.98 5.88
CA GLU A 11 -2.77 -4.38 5.68
C GLU A 11 -3.73 -5.43 6.26
N TYR A 12 -5.01 -5.06 6.37
CA TYR A 12 -6.03 -5.91 6.99
C TYR A 12 -6.27 -7.21 6.22
N GLY A 13 -5.97 -7.28 4.92
CA GLY A 13 -6.13 -8.49 4.12
C GLY A 13 -5.33 -9.68 4.64
N TYR A 14 -4.21 -9.47 5.33
CA TYR A 14 -3.47 -10.55 6.00
C TYR A 14 -4.20 -11.12 7.22
N TYR A 15 -5.03 -10.31 7.88
CA TYR A 15 -5.74 -10.68 9.11
C TYR A 15 -7.19 -11.08 8.85
N GLN A 16 -7.78 -10.63 7.74
CA GLN A 16 -9.18 -10.84 7.40
C GLN A 16 -9.60 -12.30 7.52
N GLN A 17 -8.76 -13.23 7.05
CA GLN A 17 -9.07 -14.66 7.08
C GLN A 17 -9.25 -15.20 8.51
N ALA A 18 -8.50 -14.68 9.48
CA ALA A 18 -8.61 -15.09 10.88
C ALA A 18 -9.98 -14.75 11.50
N TYR A 19 -10.68 -13.74 10.95
CA TYR A 19 -12.00 -13.31 11.38
C TYR A 19 -13.15 -13.83 10.49
N GLY A 20 -12.82 -14.66 9.49
CA GLY A 20 -13.78 -15.30 8.59
C GLY A 20 -14.76 -14.31 7.95
N ALA A 21 -16.06 -14.66 7.97
CA ALA A 21 -17.11 -13.83 7.39
C ALA A 21 -17.23 -12.44 8.05
N GLY A 22 -16.95 -12.35 9.35
CA GLY A 22 -16.95 -11.08 10.09
C GLY A 22 -15.85 -10.13 9.63
N GLY A 23 -14.65 -10.65 9.38
CA GLY A 23 -13.53 -9.85 8.84
C GLY A 23 -13.84 -9.29 7.46
N LYS A 24 -14.41 -10.12 6.57
CA LYS A 24 -14.84 -9.66 5.25
C LYS A 24 -15.92 -8.58 5.33
N ALA A 25 -16.93 -8.79 6.18
CA ALA A 25 -17.99 -7.79 6.39
C ALA A 25 -17.44 -6.46 6.91
N TYR A 26 -16.46 -6.53 7.81
CA TYR A 26 -15.75 -5.35 8.32
C TYR A 26 -14.97 -4.61 7.22
N ALA A 27 -14.15 -5.30 6.44
CA ALA A 27 -13.37 -4.68 5.37
C ALA A 27 -14.27 -3.96 4.34
N MET A 28 -15.38 -4.59 3.97
CA MET A 28 -16.38 -3.98 3.09
C MET A 28 -17.04 -2.76 3.72
N TRP A 29 -17.44 -2.86 5.00
CA TRP A 29 -18.01 -1.72 5.74
C TRP A 29 -17.03 -0.56 5.84
N ALA A 30 -15.75 -0.81 6.15
CA ALA A 30 -14.73 0.21 6.31
C ALA A 30 -14.51 1.00 5.01
N GLY A 31 -14.39 0.31 3.87
CA GLY A 31 -14.27 0.95 2.56
C GLY A 31 -15.53 1.74 2.18
N SER A 32 -16.73 1.20 2.39
CA SER A 32 -17.98 1.92 2.12
C SER A 32 -18.17 3.15 3.01
N MET A 33 -17.80 3.05 4.29
CA MET A 33 -17.83 4.16 5.24
C MET A 33 -16.87 5.28 4.81
N ALA A 34 -15.65 4.92 4.35
CA ALA A 34 -14.67 5.86 3.85
C ALA A 34 -15.18 6.61 2.60
N LEU A 35 -15.72 5.88 1.63
CA LEU A 35 -16.34 6.47 0.43
C LEU A 35 -17.46 7.46 0.80
N ALA A 36 -18.30 7.13 1.79
CA ALA A 36 -19.39 7.98 2.25
C ALA A 36 -18.95 9.32 2.88
N GLN A 37 -17.66 9.46 3.25
CA GLN A 37 -17.13 10.74 3.72
C GLN A 37 -17.03 11.80 2.62
N ASN A 38 -17.16 11.42 1.34
CA ASN A 38 -17.17 12.34 0.19
C ASN A 38 -16.00 13.36 0.21
N THR A 39 -14.80 12.88 0.48
CA THR A 39 -13.59 13.71 0.64
C THR A 39 -13.14 14.41 -0.64
N GLY A 40 -13.68 14.01 -1.80
CA GLY A 40 -13.30 14.53 -3.11
C GLY A 40 -11.98 13.98 -3.67
N VAL A 41 -11.35 13.04 -2.97
CA VAL A 41 -10.13 12.34 -3.41
C VAL A 41 -10.31 10.82 -3.34
N PRO A 42 -9.56 10.03 -4.13
CA PRO A 42 -9.67 8.57 -4.09
C PRO A 42 -9.28 7.98 -2.74
N TRP A 43 -9.96 6.87 -2.39
CA TRP A 43 -9.63 6.04 -1.24
C TRP A 43 -8.82 4.82 -1.65
N ILE A 44 -7.84 4.46 -0.84
CA ILE A 44 -6.98 3.29 -1.03
C ILE A 44 -7.04 2.35 0.19
N MET A 45 -6.70 1.08 -0.02
CA MET A 45 -6.47 0.09 1.04
C MET A 45 -5.23 -0.75 0.68
N CYS A 46 -4.19 -0.70 1.51
CA CYS A 46 -2.96 -1.47 1.28
C CYS A 46 -3.12 -2.93 1.70
N GLN A 47 -2.55 -3.85 0.91
CA GLN A 47 -2.61 -5.30 1.12
C GLN A 47 -4.02 -5.83 1.39
N GLN A 48 -5.01 -5.26 0.69
CA GLN A 48 -6.40 -5.68 0.76
C GLN A 48 -6.81 -6.29 -0.58
N TYR A 49 -7.23 -7.56 -0.56
CA TYR A 49 -7.46 -8.34 -1.80
C TYR A 49 -8.91 -8.30 -2.28
N ASP A 50 -9.85 -8.07 -1.38
CA ASP A 50 -11.25 -7.75 -1.67
C ASP A 50 -11.58 -6.37 -1.08
N VAL A 51 -11.95 -5.44 -1.94
CA VAL A 51 -12.30 -4.05 -1.58
C VAL A 51 -13.65 -3.70 -2.20
N PRO A 52 -14.44 -2.78 -1.60
CA PRO A 52 -15.60 -2.20 -2.27
C PRO A 52 -15.21 -1.53 -3.60
N ASP A 53 -16.18 -1.45 -4.50
CA ASP A 53 -16.03 -0.69 -5.75
C ASP A 53 -15.56 0.74 -5.44
N HIS A 54 -14.69 1.28 -6.30
CA HIS A 54 -14.05 2.60 -6.18
C HIS A 54 -12.98 2.77 -5.09
N VAL A 55 -12.75 1.78 -4.23
CA VAL A 55 -11.53 1.74 -3.41
C VAL A 55 -10.41 1.06 -4.20
N ILE A 56 -9.22 1.67 -4.21
CA ILE A 56 -8.06 1.15 -4.95
C ILE A 56 -7.20 0.31 -4.00
N ASN A 57 -7.00 -0.97 -4.31
CA ASN A 57 -6.06 -1.78 -3.55
C ASN A 57 -4.61 -1.49 -3.95
N THR A 58 -3.71 -1.53 -2.99
CA THR A 58 -2.31 -1.16 -3.18
C THR A 58 -1.36 -2.21 -2.58
N CYS A 59 -0.08 -2.10 -2.92
CA CYS A 59 0.95 -3.04 -2.48
C CYS A 59 1.96 -2.39 -1.53
N ASN A 60 2.43 -3.20 -0.56
CA ASN A 60 3.51 -2.89 0.38
C ASN A 60 4.54 -4.02 0.33
N SER A 61 5.80 -3.71 0.01
CA SER A 61 6.87 -4.71 -0.05
C SER A 61 8.23 -4.06 -0.30
N PHE A 62 9.29 -4.87 -0.33
CA PHE A 62 10.54 -4.52 -1.02
C PHE A 62 10.36 -4.45 -2.55
N TYR A 63 9.43 -5.25 -3.09
CA TYR A 63 9.15 -5.35 -4.53
C TYR A 63 7.65 -5.48 -4.80
N CYS A 64 7.07 -4.48 -5.47
CA CYS A 64 5.67 -4.51 -5.92
C CYS A 64 5.54 -4.59 -7.46
N ASP A 65 6.62 -4.93 -8.18
CA ASP A 65 6.62 -4.93 -9.65
C ASP A 65 5.69 -6.02 -10.25
N GLN A 66 5.37 -7.08 -9.50
CA GLN A 66 4.41 -8.12 -9.90
C GLN A 66 2.98 -7.87 -9.42
N PHE A 67 2.76 -6.91 -8.53
CA PHE A 67 1.41 -6.57 -8.06
C PHE A 67 0.52 -6.12 -9.23
N LYS A 68 -0.75 -6.50 -9.17
CA LYS A 68 -1.80 -6.06 -10.07
C LYS A 68 -2.99 -5.58 -9.22
N PRO A 69 -3.55 -4.40 -9.51
CA PRO A 69 -4.77 -3.96 -8.85
C PRO A 69 -5.93 -4.90 -9.22
N ASN A 70 -6.99 -4.87 -8.41
CA ASN A 70 -8.14 -5.76 -8.56
C ASN A 70 -8.87 -5.56 -9.89
N LEU A 71 -8.88 -4.33 -10.40
CA LEU A 71 -9.52 -3.99 -11.66
C LEU A 71 -8.47 -3.47 -12.67
N PRO A 72 -8.54 -3.86 -13.96
CA PRO A 72 -7.63 -3.36 -14.99
C PRO A 72 -7.69 -1.83 -15.21
N THR A 73 -8.78 -1.19 -14.79
CA THR A 73 -9.00 0.26 -14.89
C THR A 73 -8.42 1.02 -13.70
N GLN A 74 -7.98 0.34 -12.64
CA GLN A 74 -7.37 0.97 -11.48
C GLN A 74 -5.86 1.16 -11.68
N PRO A 75 -5.29 2.25 -11.14
CA PRO A 75 -3.85 2.47 -11.20
C PRO A 75 -3.11 1.48 -10.30
N LYS A 76 -1.90 1.12 -10.71
CA LYS A 76 -1.00 0.31 -9.90
C LYS A 76 -0.23 1.21 -8.93
N ILE A 77 -0.54 1.10 -7.65
CA ILE A 77 0.01 1.95 -6.57
C ILE A 77 0.83 1.09 -5.59
N TRP A 78 2.03 1.59 -5.26
CA TRP A 78 2.93 1.06 -4.25
C TRP A 78 3.00 2.01 -3.06
N THR A 79 2.25 1.70 -2.01
CA THR A 79 2.07 2.55 -0.81
C THR A 79 3.28 2.50 0.13
N GLU A 80 3.97 1.36 0.21
CA GLU A 80 5.17 1.25 1.05
C GLU A 80 6.28 0.47 0.34
N ASN A 81 7.21 1.21 -0.25
CA ASN A 81 8.51 0.69 -0.64
C ASN A 81 9.45 0.77 0.54
N TRP A 82 9.89 -0.36 1.09
CA TRP A 82 10.75 -0.38 2.27
C TRP A 82 12.23 -0.17 1.90
N PRO A 83 12.82 1.03 2.05
CA PRO A 83 14.23 1.28 1.71
C PRO A 83 15.18 0.80 2.82
N GLY A 84 14.67 0.06 3.80
CA GLY A 84 15.35 -0.41 4.99
C GLY A 84 14.35 -1.12 5.90
N TRP A 85 14.71 -1.32 7.17
CA TRP A 85 13.83 -1.92 8.17
C TRP A 85 14.01 -1.20 9.51
N PHE A 86 13.04 -1.32 10.41
CA PHE A 86 13.20 -0.77 11.76
C PHE A 86 14.25 -1.58 12.54
N GLN A 87 14.94 -0.92 13.46
CA GLN A 87 15.90 -1.58 14.34
C GLN A 87 15.20 -2.05 15.62
N THR A 88 15.41 -3.31 15.99
CA THR A 88 14.99 -3.87 17.29
C THR A 88 16.11 -3.72 18.32
N PHE A 89 15.77 -3.55 19.60
CA PHE A 89 16.77 -3.46 20.67
C PHE A 89 17.68 -4.68 20.71
N GLY A 90 19.00 -4.44 20.72
CA GLY A 90 20.03 -5.49 20.77
C GLY A 90 20.36 -6.14 19.42
N GLU A 91 19.58 -5.84 18.37
CA GLU A 91 19.79 -6.38 17.02
C GLU A 91 20.70 -5.49 16.16
N SER A 92 21.27 -6.10 15.12
CA SER A 92 22.03 -5.38 14.09
C SER A 92 21.18 -4.34 13.37
N ASN A 93 21.80 -3.27 12.88
CA ASN A 93 21.11 -2.23 12.11
C ASN A 93 20.89 -2.69 10.65
N PRO A 94 19.64 -2.94 10.21
CA PRO A 94 19.35 -3.44 8.87
C PRO A 94 19.49 -2.34 7.81
N HIS A 95 20.16 -2.65 6.70
CA HIS A 95 20.36 -1.73 5.58
C HIS A 95 19.90 -2.36 4.27
N ARG A 96 19.27 -1.57 3.40
CA ARG A 96 18.98 -1.93 2.02
C ARG A 96 19.83 -1.06 1.09
N PRO A 97 20.58 -1.63 0.12
CA PRO A 97 21.40 -0.85 -0.78
C PRO A 97 20.57 0.15 -1.61
N PRO A 98 21.02 1.41 -1.78
CA PRO A 98 20.30 2.39 -2.59
C PRO A 98 20.14 1.94 -4.04
N GLU A 99 21.06 1.13 -4.58
CA GLU A 99 20.98 0.56 -5.92
C GLU A 99 19.82 -0.45 -6.04
N ASP A 100 19.57 -1.25 -5.00
CA ASP A 100 18.45 -2.18 -4.95
C ASP A 100 17.11 -1.43 -4.84
N VAL A 101 17.07 -0.37 -4.03
CA VAL A 101 15.92 0.52 -3.94
C VAL A 101 15.61 1.15 -5.30
N ALA A 102 16.62 1.76 -5.95
CA ALA A 102 16.48 2.36 -7.27
C ALA A 102 16.02 1.34 -8.33
N PHE A 103 16.61 0.14 -8.31
CA PHE A 103 16.22 -0.95 -9.21
C PHE A 103 14.75 -1.36 -9.00
N SER A 104 14.32 -1.55 -7.76
CA SER A 104 12.94 -1.96 -7.44
C SER A 104 11.91 -0.92 -7.90
N VAL A 105 12.22 0.37 -7.74
CA VAL A 105 11.38 1.49 -8.21
C VAL A 105 11.34 1.54 -9.73
N ALA A 106 12.50 1.47 -10.40
CA ALA A 106 12.57 1.46 -11.86
C ALA A 106 11.80 0.27 -12.46
N ARG A 107 11.92 -0.91 -11.84
CA ARG A 107 11.20 -2.13 -12.27
C ARG A 107 9.69 -2.01 -12.06
N PHE A 108 9.24 -1.37 -10.99
CA PHE A 108 7.83 -1.12 -10.72
C PHE A 108 7.21 -0.20 -11.80
N PHE A 109 7.85 0.94 -12.08
CA PHE A 109 7.38 1.85 -13.14
C PHE A 109 7.49 1.23 -14.54
N GLY A 110 8.57 0.48 -14.81
CA GLY A 110 8.74 -0.26 -16.06
C GLY A 110 7.68 -1.34 -16.31
N LYS A 111 6.92 -1.73 -15.27
CA LYS A 111 5.79 -2.68 -15.35
C LYS A 111 4.43 -1.99 -15.08
N GLY A 112 4.30 -0.73 -15.47
CA GLY A 112 3.04 0.02 -15.44
C GLY A 112 2.65 0.57 -14.07
N GLY A 113 3.58 0.65 -13.12
CA GLY A 113 3.37 1.38 -11.87
C GLY A 113 3.07 2.86 -12.12
N SER A 114 2.24 3.48 -11.27
CA SER A 114 1.82 4.88 -11.43
C SER A 114 2.17 5.77 -10.25
N VAL A 115 2.15 5.21 -9.03
CA VAL A 115 2.49 5.93 -7.79
C VAL A 115 3.34 5.02 -6.92
N GLN A 116 4.42 5.55 -6.35
CA GLN A 116 5.30 4.86 -5.42
C GLN A 116 5.64 5.79 -4.24
N ASN A 117 5.63 5.24 -3.04
CA ASN A 117 6.00 5.94 -1.81
C ASN A 117 7.11 5.19 -1.06
N TYR A 118 8.10 5.92 -0.53
CA TYR A 118 9.18 5.34 0.28
C TYR A 118 8.75 5.30 1.76
N TYR A 119 8.84 4.13 2.37
CA TYR A 119 8.48 3.92 3.76
C TYR A 119 9.67 3.38 4.56
N VAL A 120 10.46 4.22 5.25
CA VAL A 120 10.32 5.68 5.42
C VAL A 120 11.34 6.45 4.59
N VAL A 121 10.99 7.68 4.20
CA VAL A 121 11.97 8.64 3.70
C VAL A 121 12.89 9.04 4.86
N LEU A 122 14.17 8.66 4.78
CA LEU A 122 15.19 9.29 5.62
C LEU A 122 15.68 10.53 4.88
N LEU A 123 15.32 11.71 5.38
CA LEU A 123 15.97 12.95 4.96
C LEU A 123 17.34 12.98 5.65
N CYS A 124 18.43 12.81 4.89
CA CYS A 124 19.75 13.19 5.37
C CYS A 124 19.73 14.70 5.59
N ALA A 125 19.80 15.12 6.85
CA ALA A 125 20.08 16.51 7.25
C ALA A 125 21.58 16.75 7.30
#